data_AF-A0A6G0VPQ7-F1
#
_entry.id   AF-A0A6G0VPQ7-F1
#
_cell.length_a   1.000
_cell.length_b   1.000
_cell.length_c   1.000
_cell.angle_alpha   90.00
_cell.angle_beta   90.00
_cell.angle_gamma   90.00
#
_symmetry.space_group_name_H-M   'P 1'
#
loop_
_entity.id
_entity.type
_entity.pdbx_description
1 polymer ?
#
loop_
_entity_poly.entity_id
_entity_poly.type
_entity_poly.pdbx_seq_one_letter_code
_entity_poly.pdbx_strand_id
1 'polypeptide(L)'
;MSKVQSSVCKYVAEFGENIFASDGGIIFCKVCEIKVNSAKRFTVTQHLKTDKHIRAQLLPNIPEKSMFAKNLFDNTLLLANIPLEKLENKHVRLFLEKYTSRDIPS
;
A
#
# COMPACT_ATOMS: atom_id res chain seq x y z
N MET A 1 4.06 31.14 -27.17
CA MET A 1 5.17 30.44 -26.50
C MET A 1 4.75 28.99 -26.28
N SER A 2 5.45 28.06 -26.93
CA SER A 2 5.02 26.70 -27.22
C SER A 2 5.18 25.79 -26.00
N LYS A 3 4.08 25.40 -25.34
CA LYS A 3 4.13 24.38 -24.27
C LYS A 3 4.36 23.01 -24.91
N VAL A 4 5.62 22.61 -25.03
CA VAL A 4 6.00 21.22 -25.28
C VAL A 4 5.47 20.39 -24.11
N GLN A 5 4.31 19.78 -24.29
CA GLN A 5 3.69 18.94 -23.28
C GLN A 5 4.51 17.65 -23.21
N SER A 6 5.37 17.54 -22.21
CA SER A 6 6.19 16.35 -21.98
C SER A 6 5.28 15.11 -21.87
N SER A 7 5.74 13.95 -22.35
CA SER A 7 4.98 12.69 -22.31
C SER A 7 4.47 12.37 -20.90
N VAL A 8 5.21 12.82 -19.89
CA VAL A 8 4.91 12.71 -18.46
C VAL A 8 3.61 13.43 -18.10
N CYS A 9 3.44 14.70 -18.50
CA CYS A 9 2.22 15.46 -18.24
C CYS A 9 1.00 14.84 -18.93
N LYS A 10 1.19 14.18 -20.08
CA LYS A 10 0.10 13.47 -20.76
C LYS A 10 -0.37 12.27 -19.95
N TYR A 11 0.55 11.48 -19.41
CA TYR A 11 0.20 10.31 -18.60
C TYR A 11 -0.42 10.67 -17.25
N VAL A 12 0.03 11.75 -16.60
CA VAL A 12 -0.61 12.25 -15.38
C VAL A 12 -2.04 12.74 -15.66
N ALA A 13 -2.26 13.42 -16.79
CA ALA A 13 -3.61 13.83 -17.20
C ALA A 13 -4.50 12.65 -17.63
N GLU A 14 -3.94 11.63 -18.29
CA GLU A 14 -4.67 10.47 -18.80
C GLU A 14 -5.08 9.49 -17.68
N PHE A 15 -4.17 9.20 -16.77
CA PHE A 15 -4.38 8.20 -15.71
C PHE A 15 -4.72 8.82 -14.34
N GLY A 16 -4.62 10.14 -14.23
CA GLY A 16 -5.01 10.90 -13.04
C GLY A 16 -3.86 11.21 -12.08
N GLU A 17 -3.93 12.38 -11.46
CA GLU A 17 -2.98 12.89 -10.46
C GLU A 17 -2.97 12.09 -9.16
N ASN A 18 -4.01 11.29 -8.91
CA ASN A 18 -4.09 10.40 -7.75
C ASN A 18 -3.19 9.17 -7.91
N ILE A 19 -2.92 8.74 -9.16
CA ILE A 19 -2.15 7.54 -9.47
C ILE A 19 -0.69 7.91 -9.76
N PHE A 20 -0.47 8.94 -10.56
CA PHE A 20 0.88 9.38 -10.96
C PHE A 20 1.19 10.80 -10.52
N ALA A 21 2.43 11.01 -10.09
CA ALA A 21 3.06 12.31 -9.93
C ALA A 21 4.15 12.50 -10.98
N SER A 22 4.37 13.75 -11.38
CA SER A 22 5.47 14.14 -12.26
C SER A 22 6.44 15.05 -11.51
N ASP A 23 7.72 14.66 -11.46
CA ASP A 23 8.79 15.50 -10.94
C ASP A 23 9.97 15.47 -11.94
N GLY A 24 10.33 16.63 -12.50
CA GLY A 24 11.52 16.78 -13.35
C GLY A 24 11.59 15.91 -14.63
N GLY A 25 10.47 15.36 -15.13
CA GLY A 25 10.45 14.48 -16.32
C GLY A 25 10.38 12.98 -16.01
N ILE A 26 10.23 12.61 -14.74
CA ILE A 26 10.03 11.22 -14.29
C ILE A 26 8.58 11.05 -13.84
N ILE A 27 7.98 9.89 -14.14
CA ILE A 27 6.69 9.49 -13.57
C ILE A 27 6.94 8.72 -12.28
N PHE A 28 6.25 9.12 -11.23
CA PHE A 28 6.22 8.41 -9.97
C PHE A 28 4.83 7.87 -9.71
N CYS A 29 4.71 6.56 -9.45
CA CYS A 29 3.44 5.96 -9.06
C CYS A 29 3.25 6.14 -7.56
N LYS A 30 2.23 6.92 -7.16
CA LYS A 30 1.87 7.14 -5.75
C LYS A 30 1.37 5.86 -5.09
N VAL A 31 0.70 4.99 -5.85
CA VAL A 31 0.13 3.73 -5.37
C VAL A 31 1.22 2.70 -5.05
N CYS A 32 2.23 2.61 -5.91
CA CYS A 32 3.31 1.63 -5.78
C CYS A 32 4.58 2.18 -5.13
N GLU A 33 4.63 3.49 -4.90
CA GLU A 33 5.79 4.24 -4.38
C GLU A 33 7.09 3.99 -5.17
N ILE A 34 6.97 3.83 -6.50
CA ILE A 34 8.12 3.59 -7.38
C ILE A 34 8.15 4.54 -8.58
N LYS A 35 9.36 4.75 -9.09
CA LYS A 35 9.59 5.42 -10.39
C LYS A 35 9.16 4.49 -11.52
N VAL A 36 8.34 5.00 -12.43
CA VAL A 36 7.88 4.32 -13.63
C VAL A 36 8.51 4.97 -14.84
N ASN A 37 9.03 4.15 -15.76
CA ASN A 37 9.66 4.66 -16.97
C ASN A 37 8.62 5.30 -17.90
N SER A 38 8.81 6.57 -18.23
CA SER A 38 7.94 7.37 -19.10
C SER A 38 8.36 7.36 -20.58
N ALA A 39 9.43 6.65 -20.95
CA ALA A 39 9.97 6.61 -22.32
C ALA A 39 9.01 5.94 -23.32
N LYS A 40 8.20 4.98 -22.88
CA LYS A 40 7.22 4.27 -23.72
C LYS A 40 5.89 4.16 -22.99
N ARG A 41 4.80 4.53 -23.68
CA ARG A 41 3.42 4.38 -23.16
C ARG A 41 3.13 2.97 -22.67
N PHE A 42 3.62 1.98 -23.41
CA PHE A 42 3.43 0.56 -23.09
C PHE A 42 3.90 0.22 -21.67
N THR A 43 5.04 0.74 -21.23
CA THR A 43 5.59 0.46 -19.89
C THR A 43 4.70 1.05 -18.79
N VAL A 44 4.15 2.24 -19.00
CA VAL A 44 3.20 2.89 -18.07
C VAL A 44 1.90 2.09 -18.01
N THR A 45 1.34 1.70 -19.15
CA THR A 45 0.11 0.90 -19.20
C THR A 45 0.31 -0.49 -18.63
N GLN A 46 1.46 -1.12 -18.88
CA GLN A 46 1.79 -2.43 -18.33
C GLN A 46 1.93 -2.37 -16.81
N HIS A 47 2.56 -1.32 -16.27
CA HIS A 47 2.65 -1.11 -14.83
C HIS A 47 1.27 -1.11 -14.17
N LEU A 48 0.29 -0.40 -14.74
CA LEU A 48 -1.09 -0.37 -14.22
C LEU A 48 -1.77 -1.75 -14.21
N LYS A 49 -1.39 -2.63 -15.12
CA LYS A 49 -1.91 -4.00 -15.23
C LYS A 49 -1.15 -5.02 -14.38
N THR A 50 -0.04 -4.65 -13.76
CA THR A 50 0.71 -5.59 -12.93
C THR A 50 -0.06 -5.95 -11.66
N ASP A 51 0.01 -7.21 -11.22
CA ASP A 51 -0.53 -7.65 -9.94
C ASP A 51 -0.03 -6.82 -8.75
N LYS A 52 1.18 -6.26 -8.85
CA LYS A 52 1.71 -5.35 -7.82
C LYS A 52 0.86 -4.08 -7.73
N HIS A 53 0.53 -3.47 -8.87
CA HIS A 53 -0.27 -2.25 -8.91
C HIS A 53 -1.74 -2.49 -8.55
N ILE A 54 -2.33 -3.57 -9.06
CA ILE A 54 -3.71 -3.95 -8.75
C ILE A 54 -3.87 -4.22 -7.25
N ARG A 55 -2.93 -4.98 -6.65
CA ARG A 55 -2.94 -5.20 -5.20
C ARG A 55 -2.72 -3.92 -4.40
N ALA A 56 -1.82 -3.04 -4.84
CA ALA A 56 -1.56 -1.78 -4.15
C ALA A 56 -2.70 -0.75 -4.28
N GLN A 57 -3.52 -0.83 -5.33
CA GLN A 57 -4.75 -0.05 -5.46
C GLN A 57 -5.87 -0.57 -4.55
N LEU A 58 -6.03 -1.89 -4.46
CA LEU A 58 -7.07 -2.53 -3.65
C LEU A 58 -6.71 -2.56 -2.16
N LEU A 59 -5.42 -2.60 -1.84
CA LEU A 59 -4.85 -2.49 -0.50
C LEU A 59 -3.79 -1.38 -0.54
N PRO A 60 -4.10 -0.13 -0.16
CA PRO A 60 -3.05 0.86 0.09
C PRO A 60 -2.02 0.25 1.05
N ASN A 61 -0.78 0.15 0.58
CA ASN A 61 0.32 -0.60 1.18
C ASN A 61 0.38 -0.48 2.71
N ILE A 62 -0.12 -1.49 3.41
CA ILE A 62 0.57 -1.96 4.61
C ILE A 62 0.81 -3.46 4.44
N PRO A 63 2.01 -3.97 4.73
CA PRO A 63 2.25 -5.42 4.79
C PRO A 63 1.19 -6.04 5.70
N GLU A 64 0.23 -6.78 5.14
CA GLU A 64 -1.00 -7.22 5.85
C GLU A 64 -0.73 -7.90 7.19
N LYS A 65 0.37 -8.65 7.29
CA LYS A 65 0.78 -9.31 8.54
C LYS A 65 1.26 -8.30 9.59
N SER A 66 1.99 -7.27 9.16
CA SER A 66 2.48 -6.20 10.03
C SER A 66 1.38 -5.20 10.38
N MET A 67 0.42 -4.93 9.48
CA MET A 67 -0.69 -4.01 9.79
C MET A 67 -1.63 -4.59 10.82
N PHE A 68 -1.99 -5.86 10.64
CA PHE A 68 -2.89 -6.52 11.58
C PHE A 68 -2.26 -6.58 12.97
N ALA A 69 -0.99 -7.01 13.04
CA ALA A 69 -0.22 -6.99 14.28
C ALA A 69 -0.18 -5.58 14.87
N LYS A 70 0.31 -4.56 14.13
CA LYS A 70 0.37 -3.18 14.64
C LYS A 70 -0.99 -2.63 15.08
N ASN A 71 -2.05 -2.85 14.31
CA ASN A 71 -3.38 -2.37 14.69
C ASN A 71 -3.92 -3.09 15.94
N LEU A 72 -3.71 -4.39 16.05
CA LEU A 72 -4.15 -5.15 17.20
C LEU A 72 -3.33 -4.77 18.45
N PHE A 73 -2.01 -4.77 18.37
CA PHE A 73 -1.13 -4.52 19.51
C PHE A 73 -1.03 -3.03 19.85
N ASP A 74 -0.62 -2.17 18.91
CA ASP A 74 -0.38 -0.74 19.16
C ASP A 74 -1.68 0.08 19.24
N ASN A 75 -2.64 -0.16 18.33
CA ASN A 75 -3.83 0.70 18.24
C ASN A 75 -5.04 0.18 19.03
N THR A 76 -5.09 -1.11 19.38
CA THR A 76 -6.24 -1.68 20.10
C THR A 76 -5.88 -1.99 21.55
N LEU A 77 -4.95 -2.92 21.78
CA LEU A 77 -4.65 -3.41 23.12
C LEU A 77 -3.95 -2.35 23.96
N LEU A 78 -2.94 -1.67 23.41
CA LEU A 78 -2.22 -0.61 24.11
C LEU A 78 -3.15 0.59 24.44
N LEU A 79 -3.93 1.07 23.46
CA LEU A 79 -4.85 2.20 23.67
C LEU A 79 -6.02 1.85 24.60
N ALA A 80 -6.50 0.60 24.58
CA ALA A 80 -7.52 0.12 25.51
C ALA A 80 -6.95 -0.23 26.90
N ASN A 81 -5.66 0.01 27.13
CA ASN A 81 -4.95 -0.31 28.37
C ASN A 81 -5.10 -1.80 28.74
N ILE A 82 -5.08 -2.68 27.74
CA ILE A 82 -5.12 -4.13 27.89
C ILE A 82 -3.66 -4.63 27.95
N PRO A 83 -3.22 -5.24 29.06
CA PRO A 83 -1.86 -5.75 29.19
C PRO A 83 -1.56 -6.81 28.12
N LEU A 84 -0.43 -6.65 27.43
CA LEU A 84 0.00 -7.57 26.37
C LEU A 84 0.31 -8.97 26.91
N GLU A 85 0.68 -9.09 28.19
CA GLU A 85 0.88 -10.37 28.90
C GLU A 85 -0.35 -11.30 28.81
N LYS A 86 -1.56 -10.74 28.64
CA LYS A 86 -2.77 -11.54 28.45
C LYS A 86 -2.80 -12.30 27.12
N LEU A 87 -1.96 -11.95 26.15
CA LEU A 87 -1.83 -12.66 24.88
C LEU A 87 -0.98 -13.93 25.01
N GLU A 88 -0.14 -14.02 26.05
CA GLU A 88 0.57 -15.26 26.39
C GLU A 88 -0.40 -16.34 26.91
N ASN A 89 -1.61 -15.94 27.32
CA ASN A 89 -2.66 -16.88 27.65
C ASN A 89 -3.14 -17.63 26.40
N LYS A 90 -2.90 -18.94 26.37
CA LYS A 90 -3.27 -19.84 25.28
C LYS A 90 -4.75 -19.72 24.85
N HIS A 91 -5.69 -19.49 25.77
CA HIS A 91 -7.10 -19.37 25.43
C HIS A 91 -7.41 -18.07 24.68
N VAL A 92 -6.80 -16.95 25.10
CA VAL A 92 -6.95 -15.65 24.45
C VAL A 92 -6.33 -15.69 23.05
N ARG A 93 -5.13 -16.28 22.94
CA ARG A 93 -4.45 -16.47 21.66
C ARG A 93 -5.28 -17.30 20.69
N LEU A 94 -5.73 -18.50 21.11
CA LEU A 94 -6.55 -19.37 20.26
C LEU A 94 -7.87 -18.71 19.84
N PHE A 95 -8.49 -17.93 20.73
CA PHE A 95 -9.69 -17.17 20.40
C PHE A 95 -9.41 -16.15 19.29
N LEU A 96 -8.35 -15.33 19.44
CA LEU A 96 -7.99 -14.33 18.43
C LEU A 96 -7.61 -14.99 17.11
N GLU A 97 -6.81 -16.05 17.12
CA GLU A 97 -6.43 -16.79 15.90
C GLU A 97 -7.66 -17.34 15.17
N LYS A 98 -8.62 -17.93 15.92
CA LYS A 98 -9.84 -18.50 15.37
C LYS A 98 -10.72 -17.45 14.68
N TYR A 99 -10.93 -16.30 15.32
CA TYR A 99 -11.87 -15.29 14.81
C TYR A 99 -11.23 -14.28 13.86
N THR A 100 -9.90 -14.16 13.84
CA THR A 100 -9.19 -13.26 12.92
C THR A 100 -8.57 -13.98 11.72
N SER A 101 -8.47 -15.32 11.76
CA SER A 101 -7.78 -16.12 10.72
C SER A 101 -6.34 -15.66 10.47
N ARG A 102 -5.70 -15.09 11.49
CA ARG A 102 -4.32 -14.61 11.47
C ARG A 102 -3.56 -15.25 12.63
N ASP A 103 -2.27 -15.51 12.41
CA ASP A 103 -1.36 -15.96 13.46
C ASP A 103 -1.00 -14.77 14.36
N ILE A 104 -1.09 -14.96 15.69
CA ILE A 104 -0.76 -13.93 16.67
C ILE A 104 0.74 -14.06 17.01
N PRO A 105 1.60 -13.09 16.68
CA PRO A 105 3.01 -13.16 17.03
C PRO A 105 3.19 -13.14 18.56
N SER A 106 4.19 -13.90 19.01
CA SER A 106 4.64 -13.96 20.40
C SER A 106 5.54 -12.79 20.74
#